data_AF-A0A419GL07-F1
#
_entry.id   AF-A0A419GL07-F1
#
_cell.length_a   1.000
_cell.length_b   1.000
_cell.length_c   1.000
_cell.angle_alpha   90.00
_cell.angle_beta   90.00
_cell.angle_gamma   90.00
#
_symmetry.space_group_name_H-M   'P 1'
#
loop_
_entity.id
_entity.type
_entity.pdbx_description
1 polymer ?
#
loop_
_entity_poly.entity_id
_entity_poly.type
_entity_poly.pdbx_seq_one_letter_code
_entity_poly.pdbx_strand_id
1 'polypeptide(L)' 'MAYKIEFIPDAENDLENLDKSLKKEAGKKIDALSENPFPVPTIKSSNFIFSAQRNASADAPQRPE' A
#
# COMPACT_ATOMS: atom_id res chain seq x y z
N MET A 1 -3.29 -3.05 24.83
CA MET A 1 -4.45 -2.26 25.26
C MET A 1 -5.20 -1.89 24.00
N ALA A 2 -6.48 -2.24 23.88
CA ALA A 2 -7.27 -1.98 22.67
C ALA A 2 -8.02 -0.65 22.83
N TYR A 3 -7.94 0.20 21.82
CA TYR A 3 -8.71 1.42 21.68
C TYR A 3 -10.13 1.08 21.24
N LYS A 4 -11.10 1.82 21.77
CA LYS A 4 -12.49 1.66 21.35
C LYS A 4 -12.69 2.38 20.02
N ILE A 5 -13.09 1.64 18.99
CA ILE A 5 -13.47 2.21 17.69
C ILE A 5 -14.97 2.44 17.69
N GLU A 6 -15.39 3.65 17.33
CA GLU A 6 -16.78 4.01 17.14
C GLU A 6 -16.98 4.44 15.68
N PHE A 7 -17.99 3.88 15.03
CA PHE A 7 -18.33 4.24 13.65
C PHE A 7 -19.39 5.33 13.64
N ILE A 8 -19.25 6.26 12.70
CA ILE A 8 -20.36 7.13 12.32
C ILE A 8 -21.38 6.32 11.49
N PRO A 9 -22.68 6.69 11.52
CA PRO A 9 -23.73 5.92 10.84
C PRO A 9 -23.47 5.69 9.35
N ASP A 10 -22.89 6.69 8.68
CA ASP A 10 -22.57 6.59 7.24
C ASP A 10 -21.47 5.54 6.99
N ALA A 11 -20.46 5.48 7.86
CA ALA A 11 -19.36 4.51 7.73
C ALA A 11 -19.80 3.07 8.04
N GLU A 12 -20.81 2.89 8.90
CA GLU A 12 -21.43 1.60 9.16
C GLU A 12 -22.15 1.09 7.90
N ASN A 13 -22.92 1.96 7.25
CA ASN A 13 -23.62 1.64 6.01
C ASN A 13 -22.64 1.32 4.86
N ASP A 14 -21.56 2.10 4.75
CA ASP A 14 -20.50 1.83 3.77
C ASP A 14 -19.83 0.48 4.01
N LEU A 15 -19.52 0.14 5.27
CA LEU A 15 -18.95 -1.15 5.64
C LEU A 15 -19.91 -2.32 5.31
N GLU A 16 -21.21 -2.14 5.51
CA GLU A 16 -22.23 -3.13 5.17
C GLU A 16 -22.43 -3.30 3.66
N ASN A 17 -22.25 -2.25 2.86
CA ASN A 17 -22.35 -2.32 1.41
C ASN A 17 -21.07 -2.83 0.72
N LEU A 18 -19.96 -2.98 1.44
CA LEU A 18 -18.72 -3.52 0.87
C LEU A 18 -18.84 -4.99 0.45
N ASP A 19 -18.13 -5.32 -0.64
CA ASP A 19 -17.96 -6.69 -1.09
C ASP A 19 -17.27 -7.57 -0.05
N LYS A 20 -17.56 -8.88 -0.08
CA LYS A 20 -17.02 -9.86 0.89
C LYS A 20 -15.49 -9.85 1.01
N SER A 21 -14.78 -9.56 -0.09
CA SER A 21 -13.31 -9.46 -0.08
C SER A 21 -12.84 -8.20 0.66
N LEU A 22 -13.50 -7.06 0.38
CA LEU A 22 -13.18 -5.77 0.98
C LEU A 22 -13.58 -5.71 2.46
N LYS A 23 -14.69 -6.33 2.87
CA LYS A 23 -15.07 -6.48 4.28
C LYS A 23 -13.99 -7.18 5.10
N LYS A 24 -13.39 -8.24 4.55
CA LYS A 24 -12.28 -8.95 5.22
C LYS A 24 -11.03 -8.08 5.35
N GLU A 25 -10.72 -7.27 4.35
CA GLU A 25 -9.59 -6.34 4.42
C GLU A 25 -9.86 -5.19 5.39
N ALA A 26 -11.07 -4.62 5.36
CA ALA A 26 -11.52 -3.59 6.29
C ALA A 26 -11.44 -4.09 7.74
N GLY A 27 -11.94 -5.29 8.03
CA GLY A 27 -11.84 -5.89 9.37
C GLY A 27 -10.40 -5.95 9.90
N LYS A 28 -9.45 -6.39 9.07
CA LYS A 28 -8.02 -6.42 9.46
C LYS A 28 -7.46 -5.03 9.76
N LYS A 29 -7.88 -4.01 9.01
CA LYS A 29 -7.47 -2.62 9.24
C LYS A 29 -8.10 -2.06 10.52
N ILE A 30 -9.36 -2.38 10.78
CA ILE A 30 -10.09 -2.00 12.00
C ILE A 30 -9.42 -2.65 13.22
N ASP A 31 -9.07 -3.94 13.16
CA ASP A 31 -8.35 -4.63 14.23
C ASP A 31 -6.98 -4.00 14.50
N ALA A 32 -6.22 -3.70 13.44
CA ALA A 32 -4.93 -3.01 13.57
C ALA A 32 -5.07 -1.60 14.17
N LEU A 33 -6.13 -0.86 13.81
CA LEU A 33 -6.44 0.45 14.36
C LEU A 33 -6.85 0.36 15.85
N SER A 34 -7.51 -0.72 16.24
CA SER A 34 -7.91 -0.99 17.61
C SER A 34 -6.69 -1.23 18.49
N GLU A 35 -5.63 -1.86 17.98
CA GLU A 35 -4.39 -2.03 18.73
C GLU A 35 -3.50 -0.78 18.71
N ASN A 36 -3.48 -0.07 17.57
CA ASN A 36 -2.71 1.15 17.39
C ASN A 36 -3.49 2.17 16.53
N PRO A 37 -3.95 3.30 17.08
CA PRO A 37 -4.75 4.29 16.37
C PRO A 37 -3.94 5.06 15.32
N PHE A 38 -2.60 4.98 15.37
CA PHE A 38 -1.71 5.58 14.38
C PHE A 38 -0.81 4.51 13.73
N PRO A 39 -1.39 3.58 12.95
CA PRO A 39 -0.60 2.59 12.24
C PRO A 39 0.12 3.33 11.10
N VAL A 40 1.46 3.30 11.12
CA VAL A 40 2.26 3.85 10.01
C VAL A 40 1.82 3.11 8.74
N PRO A 41 1.40 3.80 7.67
CA PRO A 41 0.99 3.15 6.44
C PRO A 41 2.23 2.52 5.82
N THR A 42 2.43 1.22 6.07
CA THR A 42 3.45 0.42 5.39
C THR A 42 2.99 0.22 3.96
N ILE A 43 3.32 1.18 3.09
CA ILE A 43 3.19 1.03 1.64
C ILE A 43 4.14 -0.12 1.29
N LYS A 44 3.61 -1.32 1.09
CA LYS A 44 4.40 -2.40 0.51
C LYS A 44 4.77 -1.92 -0.88
N SER A 45 6.05 -1.65 -1.10
CA SER A 45 6.63 -1.30 -2.38
C SER A 45 6.38 -2.46 -3.35
N SER A 46 5.24 -2.48 -4.01
CA SER A 46 5.01 -3.37 -5.14
C SER A 46 5.94 -2.92 -6.25
N ASN A 47 6.86 -3.81 -6.65
CA ASN A 47 7.85 -3.68 -7.71
C ASN A 47 7.32 -2.93 -8.95
N PHE A 48 7.50 -1.61 -9.00
CA PHE A 48 7.41 -0.85 -10.24
C PHE A 48 8.82 -0.82 -10.85
N ILE A 49 9.22 -1.92 -11.48
CA ILE A 49 10.48 -1.98 -12.23
C ILE A 49 10.25 -1.20 -13.53
N PHE A 50 10.71 0.05 -13.55
CA PHE A 50 10.82 0.83 -14.78
C PHE A 50 11.99 0.25 -15.59
N SER A 51 11.70 -0.65 -16.54
CA SER A 51 12.70 -1.16 -17.48
C SER A 51 13.01 -0.07 -18.51
N ALA A 52 13.91 0.86 -18.15
CA ALA A 52 14.50 1.79 -19.11
C ALA A 52 15.50 1.01 -19.98
N GLN A 53 15.02 0.63 -21.15
CA GLN A 53 15.76 -0.02 -22.22
C GLN A 53 16.88 0.89 -22.71
N ARG A 54 18.10 0.67 -22.19
CA ARG A 54 19.31 1.39 -22.60
C ARG A 54 19.86 0.77 -23.89
N ASN A 55 19.14 0.98 -24.99
CA ASN A 55 19.67 0.78 -26.34
C ASN A 55 20.35 2.08 -26.79
N ALA A 56 21.67 2.17 -26.64
CA ALA A 56 22.48 3.10 -27.40
C ALA A 56 23.89 2.52 -27.55
N SER A 57 24.05 1.66 -28.55
CA SER A 57 25.33 1.45 -29.22
C SER A 57 25.72 2.75 -29.93
N ALA A 58 26.94 3.24 -29.74
CA ALA A 58 27.82 3.77 -30.79
C ALA A 58 29.11 4.41 -30.21
N ASP A 59 30.24 3.88 -30.67
CA ASP A 59 31.55 4.52 -30.95
C ASP A 59 32.41 5.19 -29.85
N ALA A 60 33.45 4.46 -29.44
CA ALA A 60 34.93 4.72 -29.41
C ALA A 60 35.52 6.14 -29.09
N PRO A 61 36.84 6.29 -28.75
CA PRO A 61 37.93 5.30 -28.61
C PRO A 61 38.74 5.37 -27.28
N GLN A 62 39.52 4.32 -27.01
CA GLN A 62 40.50 4.27 -25.92
C GLN A 62 41.74 5.14 -26.22
N ARG A 63 42.24 5.90 -25.24
CA ARG A 63 43.62 6.43 -25.24
C ARG A 63 44.56 5.45 -24.51
N PRO A 64 45.75 5.16 -25.04
CA PRO A 64 46.80 4.49 -24.27
C PRO A 64 47.57 5.52 -23.42
N GLU A 65 47.88 5.16 -22.17
CA GLU A 65 49.04 5.71 -21.44
C GLU A 65 50.23 4.76 -21.61
#